data_AF-A0A8H3J4G2-F1
#
_entry.id   AF-A0A8H3J4G2-F1
#
_cell.length_a   1.000
_cell.length_b   1.000
_cell.length_c   1.000
_cell.angle_alpha   90.00
_cell.angle_beta   90.00
_cell.angle_gamma   90.00
#
_symmetry.space_group_name_H-M   'P 1'
#
loop_
_entity.id
_entity.type
_entity.pdbx_description
1 polymer ?
#
loop_
_entity_poly.entity_id
_entity_poly.type
_entity_poly.pdbx_seq_one_letter_code
_entity_poly.pdbx_strand_id
1 'polypeptide(L)'
;MSPTIVDSTASSPAATRLSDELALKTAILHSQPERLRVTLQETCNSSPEAFLIARSLLLVPEEQVKHKAIDRRNRTEDDADQDDEDEDEDEEDCDDAYGEEDDGGDKKEEEDRPRVFSDGVAVTQTNGVKRLRPKFATCTNCSGEFDVTDNGKDSCIWHPGKSEPASWDTQRLNSDSLGDREADYESELWRDHDECWNDFNTTLR
;
A
#
# COMPACT_ATOMS: atom_id res chain seq x y z
N MET A 1 41.39 -25.29 -49.18
CA MET A 1 41.60 -25.19 -47.71
C MET A 1 41.37 -23.74 -47.35
N SER A 2 40.22 -23.43 -46.76
CA SER A 2 39.82 -22.06 -46.44
C SER A 2 40.09 -21.77 -44.96
N PRO A 3 40.66 -20.59 -44.62
CA PRO A 3 40.96 -20.25 -43.24
C PRO A 3 39.69 -19.78 -42.52
N THR A 4 39.36 -20.44 -41.41
CA THR A 4 38.33 -20.02 -40.47
C THR A 4 38.89 -18.90 -39.60
N ILE A 5 38.46 -17.66 -39.84
CA ILE A 5 38.77 -16.52 -38.97
C ILE A 5 37.78 -16.58 -37.80
N VAL A 6 38.27 -17.02 -36.64
CA VAL A 6 37.54 -16.95 -35.37
C VAL A 6 37.79 -15.58 -34.76
N ASP A 7 36.95 -14.61 -35.12
CA ASP A 7 37.00 -13.27 -34.53
C ASP A 7 36.46 -13.35 -33.08
N SER A 8 37.39 -13.54 -32.15
CA SER A 8 37.12 -13.58 -30.70
C SER A 8 37.29 -12.18 -30.14
N THR A 9 36.37 -11.28 -30.47
CA THR A 9 36.24 -10.01 -29.75
C THR A 9 35.66 -10.30 -28.37
N ALA A 10 36.53 -10.69 -27.44
CA ALA A 10 36.21 -10.78 -26.02
C ALA A 10 35.90 -9.38 -25.49
N SER A 11 34.63 -8.98 -25.59
CA SER A 11 34.11 -7.78 -24.95
C SER A 11 34.39 -7.88 -23.45
N SER A 12 35.07 -6.88 -22.91
CA SER A 12 35.50 -6.90 -21.52
C SER A 12 34.28 -6.93 -20.59
N PRO A 13 34.15 -7.93 -19.69
CA PRO A 13 32.99 -8.08 -18.81
C PRO A 13 32.81 -6.92 -17.83
N ALA A 14 33.84 -6.08 -17.65
CA ALA A 14 33.74 -4.87 -16.84
C ALA A 14 32.98 -3.75 -17.55
N ALA A 15 33.13 -3.62 -18.86
CA ALA A 15 32.48 -2.57 -19.64
C ALA A 15 30.96 -2.82 -19.76
N THR A 16 30.55 -4.08 -19.87
CA THR A 16 29.12 -4.46 -19.93
C THR A 16 28.41 -4.15 -18.61
N ARG A 17 29.02 -4.46 -17.46
CA ARG A 17 28.39 -4.23 -16.14
C ARG A 17 28.07 -2.77 -15.87
N LEU A 18 28.94 -1.84 -16.23
CA LEU A 18 28.68 -0.40 -16.05
C LEU A 18 27.54 0.09 -16.95
N SER A 19 27.49 -0.41 -18.19
CA SER A 19 26.41 -0.10 -19.12
C SER A 19 25.07 -0.64 -18.61
N ASP A 20 25.06 -1.87 -18.11
CA ASP A 20 23.85 -2.53 -17.58
C ASP A 20 23.34 -1.81 -16.32
N GLU A 21 24.24 -1.38 -15.43
CA GLU A 21 23.89 -0.61 -14.23
C GLU A 21 23.23 0.73 -14.58
N LEU A 22 23.78 1.46 -15.55
CA LEU A 22 23.22 2.73 -16.00
C LEU A 22 21.86 2.54 -16.68
N ALA A 23 21.73 1.50 -17.52
CA ALA A 23 20.48 1.14 -18.17
C ALA A 23 19.40 0.81 -17.13
N LEU A 24 19.75 0.06 -16.09
CA LEU A 24 18.83 -0.28 -15.00
C LEU A 24 18.39 0.97 -14.21
N LYS A 25 19.31 1.85 -13.84
CA LYS A 25 18.98 3.11 -13.15
C LYS A 25 18.03 3.97 -13.98
N THR A 26 18.28 4.06 -15.28
CA THR A 26 17.43 4.80 -16.21
C THR A 26 16.05 4.16 -16.30
N ALA A 27 15.98 2.83 -16.39
CA ALA A 27 14.71 2.10 -16.41
C ALA A 27 13.89 2.33 -15.14
N ILE A 28 14.52 2.35 -13.96
CA ILE A 28 13.84 2.62 -12.69
C ILE A 28 13.24 4.03 -12.68
N LEU A 29 14.01 5.05 -13.08
CA LEU A 29 13.56 6.45 -13.06
C LEU A 29 12.37 6.74 -14.00
N HIS A 30 12.26 5.99 -15.10
CA HIS A 30 11.21 6.17 -16.10
C HIS A 30 10.08 5.14 -15.99
N SER A 31 10.15 4.20 -15.05
CA SER A 31 9.10 3.19 -14.87
C SER A 31 7.91 3.75 -14.11
N GLN A 32 6.72 3.21 -14.41
CA GLN A 32 5.52 3.49 -13.64
C GLN A 32 5.64 2.92 -12.21
N PRO A 33 5.19 3.64 -11.17
CA PRO A 33 5.28 3.19 -9.78
C PRO A 33 4.65 1.81 -9.54
N GLU A 34 3.52 1.53 -10.17
CA GLU A 34 2.79 0.26 -10.06
C GLU A 34 3.66 -0.90 -10.55
N ARG A 35 4.34 -0.71 -11.68
CA ARG A 35 5.25 -1.72 -12.24
C ARG A 35 6.43 -1.97 -11.31
N LEU A 36 7.02 -0.90 -10.74
CA LEU A 36 8.12 -1.03 -9.78
C LEU A 36 7.70 -1.79 -8.52
N ARG A 37 6.47 -1.55 -8.01
CA ARG A 37 5.94 -2.28 -6.84
C ARG A 37 5.83 -3.76 -7.12
N VAL A 38 5.26 -4.15 -8.27
CA VAL A 38 5.12 -5.56 -8.67
C VAL A 38 6.50 -6.21 -8.80
N THR A 39 7.43 -5.59 -9.54
CA THR A 39 8.78 -6.14 -9.72
C THR A 39 9.54 -6.28 -8.39
N LEU A 40 9.40 -5.32 -7.46
CA LEU A 40 10.02 -5.39 -6.14
C LEU A 40 9.42 -6.52 -5.30
N GLN A 41 8.10 -6.73 -5.34
CA GLN A 41 7.43 -7.84 -4.66
C GLN A 41 7.90 -9.19 -5.21
N GLU A 42 7.92 -9.36 -6.53
CA GLU A 42 8.43 -10.58 -7.18
C GLU A 42 9.90 -10.86 -6.81
N THR A 43 10.73 -9.81 -6.76
CA THR A 43 12.14 -9.92 -6.36
C THR A 43 12.28 -10.35 -4.90
N CYS A 44 11.49 -9.76 -4.00
CA CYS A 44 11.47 -10.15 -2.58
C CYS A 44 10.98 -11.59 -2.37
N ASN A 45 10.01 -12.05 -3.18
CA ASN A 45 9.50 -13.43 -3.13
C ASN A 45 10.53 -14.44 -3.68
N SER A 46 11.31 -14.03 -4.68
CA SER A 46 12.30 -14.89 -5.32
C SER A 46 13.63 -14.97 -4.55
N SER A 47 14.00 -13.92 -3.82
CA SER A 47 15.28 -13.83 -3.11
C SER A 47 15.08 -13.41 -1.64
N PRO A 48 15.40 -14.28 -0.67
CA PRO A 48 15.28 -13.95 0.76
C PRO A 48 16.26 -12.84 1.18
N GLU A 49 17.42 -12.73 0.53
CA GLU A 49 18.36 -11.63 0.77
C GLU A 49 17.77 -10.28 0.36
N ALA A 50 17.12 -10.24 -0.81
CA ALA A 50 16.44 -9.03 -1.29
C ALA A 50 15.31 -8.62 -0.33
N PHE A 51 14.56 -9.59 0.20
CA PHE A 51 13.53 -9.32 1.21
C PHE A 51 14.11 -8.70 2.48
N LEU A 52 15.23 -9.21 3.01
CA LEU A 52 15.86 -8.66 4.21
C LEU A 52 16.36 -7.23 3.98
N ILE A 53 16.94 -6.96 2.82
CA ILE A 53 17.39 -5.62 2.43
C ILE A 53 16.18 -4.68 2.34
N ALA A 54 15.15 -5.06 1.58
CA ALA A 54 13.93 -4.25 1.42
C ALA A 54 13.25 -3.98 2.77
N ARG A 55 13.14 -4.99 3.63
CA ARG A 55 12.63 -4.86 4.99
C ARG A 55 13.43 -3.84 5.80
N SER A 56 14.76 -3.89 5.75
CA SER A 56 15.61 -2.97 6.51
C SER A 56 15.56 -1.52 6.00
N LEU A 57 15.29 -1.33 4.71
CA LEU A 57 15.24 -0.02 4.07
C LEU A 57 13.85 0.64 4.16
N LEU A 58 12.78 -0.16 4.07
CA LEU A 58 11.40 0.34 3.96
C LEU A 58 10.62 0.25 5.28
N LEU A 59 11.05 -0.58 6.23
CA LEU A 59 10.37 -0.77 7.51
C LEU A 59 11.28 -0.37 8.67
N VAL A 60 10.68 0.26 9.67
CA VAL A 60 11.34 0.66 10.91
C VAL A 60 10.62 0.07 12.12
N PRO A 61 11.35 -0.33 13.18
CA PRO A 61 10.73 -0.71 14.45
C PRO A 61 9.89 0.43 15.04
N GLU A 62 8.73 0.13 15.62
CA GLU A 62 7.82 1.13 16.19
C GLU A 62 8.50 2.03 17.25
N GLU A 63 9.46 1.49 18.00
CA GLU A 63 10.28 2.23 18.98
C GLU A 63 11.18 3.33 18.37
N GLN A 64 11.49 3.25 17.07
CA GLN A 64 12.26 4.26 16.34
C GLN A 64 11.37 5.35 15.75
N VAL A 65 10.06 5.11 15.67
CA VAL A 65 9.11 6.13 15.26
C VAL A 65 8.98 7.11 16.43
N LYS A 66 9.39 8.36 16.21
CA LYS A 66 9.21 9.42 17.20
C LYS A 66 7.72 9.69 17.33
N HIS A 67 7.05 8.93 18.18
CA HIS A 67 5.69 9.26 18.57
C HIS A 67 5.75 10.66 19.17
N LYS A 68 5.00 11.60 18.58
CA LYS A 68 4.57 12.78 19.34
C LYS A 68 3.92 12.17 20.57
N ALA A 69 4.60 12.21 21.71
CA ALA A 69 3.98 11.93 22.98
C ALA A 69 2.78 12.87 22.98
N ILE A 70 1.59 12.31 22.71
CA ILE A 70 0.36 13.05 22.88
C ILE A 70 0.36 13.25 24.37
N ASP A 71 0.81 14.42 24.79
CA ASP A 71 0.91 14.82 26.17
C ASP A 71 -0.52 15.05 26.66
N ARG A 72 -1.30 13.95 26.73
CA ARG A 72 -2.66 13.91 27.23
C ARG A 72 -2.71 14.19 28.74
N ARG A 73 -1.55 14.40 29.39
CA ARG A 73 -1.44 14.61 30.83
C ARG A 73 -1.51 16.07 31.27
N ASN A 74 -1.63 17.04 30.37
CA ASN A 74 -1.86 18.44 30.73
C ASN A 74 -3.31 18.91 30.53
N ARG A 75 -4.29 17.98 30.45
CA ARG A 75 -5.67 18.34 30.79
C ARG A 75 -5.76 18.30 32.32
N THR A 76 -5.22 19.34 32.96
CA THR A 76 -5.44 19.61 34.37
C THR A 76 -6.94 19.65 34.61
N GLU A 77 -7.35 18.89 35.61
CA GLU A 77 -8.72 18.59 36.05
C GLU A 77 -9.40 19.80 36.70
N ASP A 78 -9.29 20.99 36.11
CA ASP A 78 -9.70 22.27 36.70
C ASP A 78 -10.69 23.08 35.81
N ASP A 79 -11.53 22.43 35.02
CA ASP A 79 -12.75 23.07 34.51
C ASP A 79 -13.97 22.35 35.11
N ALA A 80 -14.38 22.94 36.22
CA ALA A 80 -15.58 22.65 36.97
C ALA A 80 -16.84 22.94 36.15
N ASP A 81 -17.86 22.11 36.34
CA ASP A 81 -19.29 22.42 36.26
C ASP A 81 -19.72 23.40 35.15
N GLN A 82 -19.95 22.88 33.95
CA GLN A 82 -21.01 23.39 33.09
C GLN A 82 -21.98 22.25 32.81
N ASP A 83 -22.99 22.15 33.69
CA ASP A 83 -24.33 21.66 33.38
C ASP A 83 -24.86 22.50 32.21
N ASP A 84 -24.71 22.00 30.98
CA ASP A 84 -25.56 22.41 29.87
C ASP A 84 -26.30 21.16 29.40
N GLU A 85 -27.50 21.05 29.95
CA GLU A 85 -28.61 20.25 29.45
C GLU A 85 -28.95 20.75 28.04
N ASP A 86 -28.51 20.06 26.99
CA ASP A 86 -29.04 20.28 25.64
C ASP A 86 -29.43 18.93 25.02
N GLU A 87 -30.68 18.60 25.35
CA GLU A 87 -31.72 17.99 24.54
C GLU A 87 -31.31 17.23 23.27
N ASP A 88 -31.51 15.92 23.37
CA ASP A 88 -31.95 14.97 22.35
C ASP A 88 -32.50 15.60 21.04
N GLU A 89 -31.74 15.53 19.95
CA GLU A 89 -32.29 15.59 18.60
C GLU A 89 -31.66 14.49 17.73
N ASP A 90 -32.39 13.36 17.69
CA ASP A 90 -32.63 12.49 16.53
C ASP A 90 -31.48 12.30 15.51
N GLU A 91 -30.62 11.30 15.77
CA GLU A 91 -29.87 10.67 14.67
C GLU A 91 -30.62 9.43 14.18
N GLU A 92 -31.15 9.59 12.97
CA GLU A 92 -31.91 8.60 12.22
C GLU A 92 -31.15 7.28 12.05
N ASP A 93 -31.87 6.20 12.37
CA ASP A 93 -31.57 4.81 12.09
C ASP A 93 -31.25 4.64 10.59
N CYS A 94 -29.98 4.45 10.27
CA CYS A 94 -29.55 4.00 8.95
C CYS A 94 -29.31 2.49 8.99
N ASP A 95 -30.43 1.78 8.87
CA ASP A 95 -30.55 0.36 8.58
C ASP A 95 -30.01 0.03 7.19
N ASP A 96 -28.69 0.01 7.04
CA ASP A 96 -28.05 -0.64 5.91
C ASP A 96 -28.14 -2.17 6.08
N ALA A 97 -29.15 -2.73 5.43
CA ALA A 97 -29.37 -4.14 5.23
C ALA A 97 -28.29 -4.75 4.31
N TYR A 98 -27.12 -5.05 4.86
CA TYR A 98 -26.18 -5.99 4.23
C TYR A 98 -26.69 -7.41 4.43
N GLY A 99 -27.44 -7.89 3.43
CA GLY A 99 -27.68 -9.32 3.25
C GLY A 99 -26.40 -10.00 2.76
N GLU A 100 -25.74 -10.74 3.64
CA GLU A 100 -24.85 -11.82 3.23
C GLU A 100 -25.52 -13.15 3.60
N GLU A 101 -26.03 -13.82 2.57
CA GLU A 101 -26.40 -15.23 2.61
C GLU A 101 -25.09 -16.04 2.66
N ASP A 102 -24.58 -16.33 3.86
CA ASP A 102 -23.50 -17.31 4.04
C ASP A 102 -24.09 -18.72 3.87
N ASP A 103 -23.86 -19.23 2.66
CA ASP A 103 -24.17 -20.55 2.16
C ASP A 103 -23.58 -21.64 3.06
N GLY A 104 -24.47 -22.52 3.53
CA GLY A 104 -24.15 -23.63 4.41
C GLY A 104 -23.20 -24.65 3.77
N GLY A 105 -21.91 -24.51 4.05
CA GLY A 105 -20.86 -25.47 3.70
C GLY A 105 -20.65 -26.58 4.74
N ASP A 106 -21.44 -27.64 4.61
CA ASP A 106 -21.18 -29.06 4.91
C ASP A 106 -20.17 -29.45 6.02
N LYS A 107 -20.73 -30.02 7.09
CA LYS A 107 -20.04 -30.74 8.16
C LYS A 107 -19.37 -32.01 7.60
N LYS A 108 -18.04 -32.09 7.64
CA LYS A 108 -17.32 -33.37 7.59
C LYS A 108 -16.51 -33.60 8.84
N GLU A 109 -17.15 -34.36 9.72
CA GLU A 109 -16.61 -35.49 10.48
C GLU A 109 -15.19 -35.34 11.03
N GLU A 110 -15.21 -34.98 12.31
CA GLU A 110 -14.28 -35.26 13.38
C GLU A 110 -13.72 -36.71 13.31
N GLU A 111 -12.52 -36.87 12.76
CA GLU A 111 -11.66 -38.01 13.10
C GLU A 111 -10.66 -37.59 14.19
N ASP A 112 -10.93 -38.14 15.38
CA ASP A 112 -10.13 -38.19 16.60
C ASP A 112 -8.67 -38.58 16.31
N ARG A 113 -7.84 -37.57 16.05
CA ARG A 113 -6.38 -37.75 16.07
C ARG A 113 -5.89 -37.51 17.51
N PRO A 114 -5.26 -38.52 18.15
CA PRO A 114 -4.70 -38.35 19.48
C PRO A 114 -3.65 -37.23 19.44
N ARG A 115 -3.92 -36.16 20.20
CA ARG A 115 -2.95 -35.11 20.50
C ARG A 115 -1.82 -35.72 21.31
N VAL A 116 -0.79 -36.20 20.63
CA VAL A 116 0.51 -36.48 21.23
C VAL A 116 1.07 -35.11 21.63
N PHE A 117 0.91 -34.79 22.92
CA PHE A 117 1.63 -33.71 23.58
C PHE A 117 3.11 -34.06 23.55
N SER A 118 3.82 -33.61 22.52
CA SER A 118 5.27 -33.63 22.50
C SER A 118 5.77 -32.74 23.63
N ASP A 119 6.42 -33.38 24.59
CA ASP A 119 7.04 -32.78 25.77
C ASP A 119 7.89 -31.54 25.43
N GLY A 120 7.48 -30.40 25.99
CA GLY A 120 8.38 -29.55 26.75
C GLY A 120 9.60 -28.98 26.04
N VAL A 121 9.48 -28.45 24.83
CA VAL A 121 10.43 -27.41 24.40
C VAL A 121 9.94 -26.10 25.00
N ALA A 122 10.64 -25.63 26.04
CA ALA A 122 10.40 -24.34 26.66
C ALA A 122 10.31 -23.26 25.58
N VAL A 123 9.08 -22.80 25.31
CA VAL A 123 8.83 -21.58 24.55
C VAL A 123 9.35 -20.46 25.43
N THR A 124 10.64 -20.14 25.26
CA THR A 124 11.22 -18.91 25.75
C THR A 124 10.28 -17.81 25.33
N GLN A 125 9.74 -17.08 26.30
CA GLN A 125 8.91 -15.90 26.09
C GLN A 125 9.51 -15.12 24.91
N THR A 126 8.86 -15.23 23.75
CA THR A 126 9.30 -14.54 22.56
C THR A 126 9.10 -13.08 22.89
N ASN A 127 10.19 -12.39 23.23
CA ASN A 127 10.24 -10.94 23.37
C ASN A 127 9.34 -10.37 22.28
N GLY A 128 8.23 -9.75 22.70
CA GLY A 128 7.07 -9.50 21.85
C GLY A 128 7.52 -9.00 20.49
N VAL A 129 7.04 -9.65 19.42
CA VAL A 129 7.40 -9.32 18.04
C VAL A 129 7.20 -7.82 17.88
N LYS A 130 8.31 -7.08 17.81
CA LYS A 130 8.29 -5.63 17.70
C LYS A 130 7.53 -5.29 16.42
N ARG A 131 6.46 -4.52 16.57
CA ARG A 131 5.65 -4.08 15.43
C ARG A 131 6.55 -3.26 14.50
N LEU A 132 6.52 -3.58 13.22
CA LEU A 132 7.21 -2.82 12.19
C LEU A 132 6.23 -1.82 11.59
N ARG A 133 6.73 -0.62 11.28
CA ARG A 133 5.98 0.45 10.62
C ARG A 133 6.67 0.84 9.31
N PRO A 134 5.94 1.31 8.29
CA PRO A 134 6.55 1.94 7.12
C PRO A 134 7.47 3.09 7.52
N LYS A 135 8.67 3.14 6.92
CA LYS A 135 9.66 4.19 7.15
C LYS A 135 9.25 5.53 6.51
N PHE A 136 8.59 5.46 5.38
CA PHE A 136 8.15 6.62 4.64
C PHE A 136 6.63 6.77 4.74
N ALA A 137 6.16 8.01 4.85
CA ALA A 137 4.75 8.36 4.86
C ALA A 137 4.52 9.57 3.96
N THR A 138 3.28 9.75 3.50
CA THR A 138 2.89 10.86 2.63
C THR A 138 2.15 11.94 3.43
N CYS A 139 2.52 13.20 3.24
CA CYS A 139 1.80 14.33 3.82
C CYS A 139 0.43 14.48 3.15
N THR A 140 -0.65 14.53 3.92
CA THR A 140 -2.02 14.68 3.38
C THR A 140 -2.29 16.01 2.71
N ASN A 141 -1.46 17.03 2.95
CA ASN A 141 -1.69 18.39 2.45
C ASN A 141 -0.85 18.73 1.20
N CYS A 142 0.42 18.30 1.16
CA CYS A 142 1.30 18.57 0.00
C CYS A 142 1.62 17.32 -0.84
N SER A 143 1.15 16.14 -0.42
CA SER A 143 1.44 14.85 -1.07
C SER A 143 2.93 14.47 -1.14
N GLY A 144 3.80 15.22 -0.45
CA GLY A 144 5.23 14.92 -0.35
C GLY A 144 5.51 13.75 0.59
N GLU A 145 6.49 12.92 0.22
CA GLU A 145 6.97 11.83 1.07
C GLU A 145 7.95 12.35 2.14
N PHE A 146 7.89 11.81 3.36
CA PHE A 146 8.82 12.12 4.44
C PHE A 146 9.19 10.86 5.24
N ASP A 147 10.39 10.87 5.83
CA ASP A 147 10.88 9.81 6.72
C ASP A 147 10.32 9.99 8.14
N VAL A 148 9.61 8.98 8.63
CA VAL A 148 8.96 9.03 9.95
C VAL A 148 9.96 8.98 11.12
N THR A 149 11.20 8.56 10.88
CA THR A 149 12.25 8.51 11.91
C THR A 149 12.94 9.87 12.10
N ASP A 150 12.99 10.66 11.03
CA ASP A 150 13.61 11.98 11.03
C ASP A 150 12.62 13.12 11.31
N ASN A 151 11.31 12.87 11.23
CA ASN A 151 10.27 13.88 11.42
C ASN A 151 10.28 14.46 12.85
N GLY A 152 10.98 15.59 13.02
CA GLY A 152 10.95 16.40 14.23
C GLY A 152 9.66 17.22 14.32
N LYS A 153 9.47 17.92 15.45
CA LYS A 153 8.30 18.80 15.66
C LYS A 153 8.17 19.88 14.58
N ASP A 154 9.29 20.27 13.97
CA ASP A 154 9.38 21.34 12.97
C ASP A 154 9.65 20.83 11.55
N SER A 155 9.66 19.51 11.33
CA SER A 155 9.99 18.93 10.02
C SER A 155 8.83 19.04 9.01
N CYS A 156 7.59 19.09 9.51
CA CYS A 156 6.42 19.47 8.69
C CYS A 156 6.20 20.98 8.80
N ILE A 157 7.01 21.76 8.08
CA ILE A 157 6.70 23.17 7.83
C ILE A 157 5.65 23.17 6.73
N TRP A 158 4.39 23.37 7.13
CA TRP A 158 3.33 23.71 6.19
C TRP A 158 3.86 24.82 5.27
N HIS A 159 3.95 24.56 3.97
CA HIS A 159 4.53 25.54 3.05
C HIS A 159 3.79 26.87 3.23
N PRO A 160 4.50 28.00 3.46
CA PRO A 160 3.88 29.34 3.45
C PRO A 160 3.56 29.78 2.02
N GLY A 161 3.08 28.85 1.18
CA GLY A 161 2.44 29.18 -0.08
C GLY A 161 1.08 29.80 0.24
N LYS A 162 0.73 30.87 -0.47
CA LYS A 162 -0.66 31.35 -0.49
C LYS A 162 -1.51 30.12 -0.81
N SER A 163 -2.45 29.77 0.07
CA SER A 163 -3.52 28.87 -0.32
C SER A 163 -4.05 29.44 -1.62
N GLU A 164 -3.83 28.75 -2.75
CA GLU A 164 -4.58 29.11 -3.94
C GLU A 164 -6.03 29.05 -3.48
N PRO A 165 -6.80 30.15 -3.59
CA PRO A 165 -8.19 30.09 -3.22
C PRO A 165 -8.74 28.93 -4.01
N ALA A 166 -9.21 27.88 -3.32
CA ALA A 166 -9.94 26.80 -3.95
C ALA A 166 -10.93 27.51 -4.85
N SER A 167 -10.79 27.37 -6.17
CA SER A 167 -11.56 28.15 -7.12
C SER A 167 -13.01 27.66 -7.01
N TRP A 168 -13.73 28.15 -6.00
CA TRP A 168 -15.16 27.95 -5.82
C TRP A 168 -15.94 28.57 -6.99
N ASP A 169 -15.27 29.28 -7.90
CA ASP A 169 -15.79 29.81 -9.15
C ASP A 169 -16.06 28.77 -10.26
N THR A 170 -15.70 27.49 -10.11
CA THR A 170 -16.12 26.46 -11.09
C THR A 170 -17.49 25.85 -10.82
N GLN A 171 -18.17 26.18 -9.72
CA GLN A 171 -19.50 25.62 -9.41
C GLN A 171 -20.69 26.45 -9.92
N ARG A 172 -20.49 27.61 -10.58
CA ARG A 172 -21.61 28.48 -10.98
C ARG A 172 -21.94 28.55 -12.47
N LEU A 173 -21.29 27.76 -13.33
CA LEU A 173 -21.57 27.79 -14.79
C LEU A 173 -22.11 26.49 -15.39
N ASN A 174 -22.42 25.45 -14.61
CA ASN A 174 -22.95 24.18 -15.13
C ASN A 174 -24.37 23.79 -14.65
N SER A 175 -25.11 24.67 -13.97
CA SER A 175 -26.45 24.32 -13.49
C SER A 175 -27.60 24.54 -14.49
N ASP A 176 -27.37 25.21 -15.64
CA ASP A 176 -28.48 25.62 -16.53
C ASP A 176 -28.43 25.06 -17.96
N SER A 177 -27.58 24.08 -18.28
CA SER A 177 -27.48 23.62 -19.69
C SER A 177 -27.21 22.13 -19.89
N LEU A 178 -27.95 21.24 -19.23
CA LEU A 178 -28.21 19.89 -19.74
C LEU A 178 -29.68 19.53 -19.50
N GLY A 179 -30.54 20.12 -20.33
CA GLY A 179 -31.82 19.51 -20.62
C GLY A 179 -31.59 18.17 -21.31
N ASP A 180 -32.25 17.13 -20.80
CA ASP A 180 -32.83 16.01 -21.53
C ASP A 180 -32.02 15.49 -22.72
N ARG A 181 -31.00 14.68 -22.42
CA ARG A 181 -30.51 13.70 -23.41
C ARG A 181 -30.19 12.37 -22.74
N GLU A 182 -31.23 11.75 -22.18
CA GLU A 182 -31.27 10.31 -21.99
C GLU A 182 -31.04 9.65 -23.36
N ALA A 183 -29.89 8.99 -23.50
CA ALA A 183 -29.61 8.11 -24.62
C ALA A 183 -28.71 6.96 -24.12
N ASP A 184 -29.36 5.89 -23.64
CA ASP A 184 -29.14 4.48 -23.99
C ASP A 184 -27.70 3.99 -24.26
N TYR A 185 -26.68 4.41 -23.50
CA TYR A 185 -25.28 4.01 -23.75
C TYR A 185 -24.67 3.02 -22.75
N GLU A 186 -25.48 2.35 -21.91
CA GLU A 186 -24.96 1.40 -20.91
C GLU A 186 -25.10 -0.09 -21.24
N SER A 187 -25.76 -0.48 -22.34
CA SER A 187 -26.01 -1.91 -22.60
C SER A 187 -25.00 -2.65 -23.49
N GLU A 188 -24.03 -1.99 -24.12
CA GLU A 188 -23.12 -2.67 -25.08
C GLU A 188 -21.65 -2.81 -24.64
N LEU A 189 -21.20 -2.17 -23.55
CA LEU A 189 -19.76 -2.17 -23.20
C LEU A 189 -19.29 -3.37 -22.36
N TRP A 190 -20.19 -4.23 -21.88
CA TRP A 190 -19.86 -5.30 -20.93
C TRP A 190 -19.87 -6.72 -21.51
N ARG A 191 -20.05 -6.91 -22.84
CA ARG A 191 -20.17 -8.27 -23.41
C ARG A 191 -18.85 -8.94 -23.85
N ASP A 192 -17.74 -8.21 -23.96
CA ASP A 192 -16.53 -8.74 -24.63
C ASP A 192 -15.32 -8.98 -23.71
N HIS A 193 -15.45 -8.90 -22.38
CA HIS A 193 -14.27 -8.93 -21.49
C HIS A 193 -13.96 -10.28 -20.79
N ASP A 194 -14.68 -11.36 -21.12
CA ASP A 194 -14.49 -12.67 -20.46
C ASP A 194 -13.69 -13.71 -21.26
N GLU A 195 -13.28 -13.45 -22.50
CA GLU A 195 -12.63 -14.48 -23.34
C GLU A 195 -11.08 -14.50 -23.31
N CYS A 196 -10.40 -13.59 -22.60
CA CYS A 196 -8.93 -13.46 -22.71
C CYS A 196 -8.09 -14.16 -21.63
N TRP A 197 -8.67 -14.89 -20.67
CA TRP A 197 -7.91 -15.45 -19.54
C TRP A 197 -7.50 -16.93 -19.67
N ASN A 198 -7.89 -17.66 -20.71
CA ASN A 198 -7.66 -19.11 -20.79
C ASN A 198 -6.41 -19.58 -21.58
N ASP A 199 -5.62 -18.69 -22.18
CA ASP A 199 -4.53 -19.12 -23.07
C ASP A 199 -3.12 -19.21 -22.45
N PHE A 200 -2.94 -18.93 -21.14
CA PHE A 200 -1.58 -18.90 -20.57
C PHE A 200 -1.08 -20.21 -19.93
N ASN A 201 -1.85 -21.30 -19.92
CA ASN A 201 -1.50 -22.50 -19.13
C ASN A 201 -1.25 -23.82 -19.91
N THR A 202 -1.02 -23.78 -21.22
CA THR A 202 -0.89 -25.01 -22.04
C THR A 202 0.48 -25.29 -22.67
N THR A 203 1.56 -24.59 -22.31
CA THR A 203 2.91 -24.86 -22.91
C THR A 203 4.00 -25.26 -21.93
N LEU A 204 3.68 -26.08 -20.92
CA LEU A 204 4.66 -26.82 -20.12
C LEU A 204 4.21 -28.27 -19.91
N ARG A 205 4.33 -29.10 -20.96
CA ARG A 205 4.41 -30.57 -20.87
C ARG A 205 5.37 -31.10 -21.92
#